data_AF-A0A6G3TIG8-F1
#
_entry.id   AF-A0A6G3TIG8-F1
#
_cell.length_a   1.000
_cell.length_b   1.000
_cell.length_c   1.000
_cell.angle_alpha   90.00
_cell.angle_beta   90.00
_cell.angle_gamma   90.00
#
_symmetry.space_group_name_H-M   'P 1'
#
loop_
_entity.id
_entity.type
_entity.pdbx_description
1 polymer ?
#
loop_
_entity_poly.entity_id
_entity_poly.type
_entity_poly.pdbx_seq_one_letter_code
_entity_poly.pdbx_strand_id
1 'polypeptide(L)'
;DARPPLYACFNRADLLISDVSSVISDFLASGKPYAVANTSGLAEDVFRKSFPTVAAATVLEPDASGVPALLAAVRRPERDELAQERAALALRLLGPAEPPSRERFAGAVRDLCAAAGEHRTRRAERLAADLSADLAVPGPRLETGTTPLATGGVERAGHPVD
;
A
#
# COMPACT_ATOMS: atom_id res chain seq x y z
N ASP A 1 -20.44 -24.98 26.34
CA ASP A 1 -19.86 -23.65 26.63
C ASP A 1 -18.97 -23.16 25.51
N ALA A 2 -19.32 -21.99 24.95
CA ALA A 2 -18.46 -21.29 24.01
C ALA A 2 -17.45 -20.43 24.80
N ARG A 3 -16.16 -20.55 24.46
CA ARG A 3 -15.11 -19.68 25.03
C ARG A 3 -15.28 -18.25 24.48
N PRO A 4 -14.91 -17.21 25.25
CA PRO A 4 -14.97 -15.84 24.76
C PRO A 4 -14.06 -15.66 23.54
N PRO A 5 -14.44 -14.81 22.58
CA PRO A 5 -13.58 -14.48 21.45
C PRO A 5 -12.33 -13.72 21.93
N LEU A 6 -11.21 -13.89 21.21
CA LEU A 6 -9.91 -13.34 21.58
C LEU A 6 -9.94 -11.83 21.88
N TYR A 7 -10.57 -11.05 21.00
CA TYR A 7 -10.68 -9.59 21.18
C TYR A 7 -11.51 -9.20 22.40
N ALA A 8 -12.47 -10.02 22.83
CA ALA A 8 -13.18 -9.76 24.10
C ALA A 8 -12.26 -9.95 25.30
N CYS A 9 -11.34 -10.92 25.25
CA CYS A 9 -10.30 -11.07 26.25
C CYS A 9 -9.36 -9.86 26.27
N PHE A 10 -8.91 -9.38 25.10
CA PHE A 10 -8.05 -8.19 25.01
C PHE A 10 -8.71 -6.93 25.56
N ASN A 11 -10.00 -6.75 25.29
CA ASN A 11 -10.76 -5.61 25.81
C ASN A 11 -10.83 -5.64 27.35
N ARG A 12 -10.88 -6.83 27.95
CA ARG A 12 -10.89 -7.02 29.41
C ARG A 12 -9.53 -7.05 30.08
N ALA A 13 -8.47 -7.43 29.38
CA ALA A 13 -7.12 -7.48 29.93
C ALA A 13 -6.54 -6.07 30.12
N ASP A 14 -5.79 -5.84 31.19
CA ASP A 14 -5.05 -4.59 31.41
C ASP A 14 -3.65 -4.62 30.78
N LEU A 15 -3.10 -5.83 30.58
CA LEU A 15 -1.82 -6.08 29.94
C LEU A 15 -1.80 -7.46 29.28
N LEU A 16 -0.85 -7.69 28.36
CA LEU A 16 -0.54 -9.01 27.80
C LEU A 16 0.86 -9.47 28.23
N ILE A 17 1.00 -10.75 28.57
CA ILE A 17 2.31 -11.43 28.64
C ILE A 17 2.31 -12.50 27.56
N SER A 18 3.32 -12.48 26.70
CA SER A 18 3.48 -13.41 25.59
C SER A 18 4.95 -13.84 25.45
N ASP A 19 5.22 -14.92 24.75
CA ASP A 19 6.50 -15.15 24.09
C ASP A 19 6.55 -14.36 22.76
N VAL A 20 7.56 -14.61 21.92
CA VAL A 20 7.64 -14.01 20.58
C VAL A 20 6.54 -14.60 19.68
N SER A 21 5.38 -13.95 19.69
CA SER A 21 4.17 -14.40 18.99
C SER A 21 3.52 -13.29 18.19
N SER A 22 2.86 -13.67 17.08
CA SER A 22 2.09 -12.75 16.24
C SER A 22 0.90 -12.13 16.96
N VAL A 23 0.42 -12.76 18.04
CA VAL A 23 -0.69 -12.24 18.87
C VAL A 23 -0.40 -10.86 19.46
N ILE A 24 0.87 -10.51 19.62
CA ILE A 24 1.30 -9.19 20.07
C ILE A 24 0.86 -8.12 19.07
N SER A 25 0.95 -8.38 17.77
CA SER A 25 0.53 -7.44 16.73
C SER A 25 -0.97 -7.14 16.81
N ASP A 26 -1.80 -8.13 17.13
CA ASP A 26 -3.24 -7.93 17.35
C ASP A 26 -3.51 -7.15 18.64
N PHE A 27 -2.74 -7.43 19.70
CA PHE A 27 -2.88 -6.74 20.98
C PHE A 27 -2.42 -5.28 20.94
N LEU A 28 -1.46 -4.93 20.07
CA LEU A 28 -1.00 -3.56 19.86
C LEU A 28 -2.14 -2.59 19.48
N ALA A 29 -3.21 -3.09 18.85
CA ALA A 29 -4.39 -2.29 18.55
C ALA A 29 -5.07 -1.73 19.81
N SER A 30 -4.88 -2.35 20.97
CA SER A 30 -5.39 -1.86 22.26
C SER A 30 -4.57 -0.71 22.85
N GLY A 31 -3.32 -0.52 22.41
CA GLY A 31 -2.35 0.42 23.01
C GLY A 31 -1.88 0.05 24.42
N LYS A 32 -2.41 -1.03 25.01
CA LYS A 32 -2.13 -1.43 26.39
C LYS A 32 -0.71 -1.99 26.55
N PRO A 33 -0.13 -1.92 27.76
CA PRO A 33 1.17 -2.50 28.05
C PRO A 33 1.23 -4.00 27.71
N TYR A 34 2.37 -4.45 27.22
CA TYR A 34 2.64 -5.88 27.06
C TYR A 34 4.09 -6.20 27.37
N ALA A 35 4.32 -7.46 27.70
CA ALA A 35 5.62 -7.99 28.01
C ALA A 35 5.92 -9.24 27.19
N VAL A 36 7.20 -9.41 26.85
CA VAL A 36 7.71 -10.57 26.11
C VAL A 36 8.68 -11.35 26.99
N ALA A 37 8.37 -12.62 27.22
CA ALA A 37 9.29 -13.55 27.89
C ALA A 37 10.45 -13.91 26.97
N ASN A 38 11.68 -13.62 27.41
CA ASN A 38 12.89 -14.01 26.70
C ASN A 38 13.23 -15.47 27.04
N THR A 39 12.77 -16.40 26.21
CA THR A 39 13.05 -17.84 26.37
C THR A 39 14.30 -18.28 25.61
N SER A 40 14.96 -17.36 24.91
CA SER A 40 16.08 -17.65 23.99
C SER A 40 17.45 -17.64 24.66
N GLY A 41 17.57 -17.02 25.84
CA GLY A 41 18.86 -16.79 26.52
C GLY A 41 19.74 -15.73 25.84
N LEU A 42 19.22 -15.03 24.82
CA LEU A 42 19.91 -13.90 24.22
C LEU A 42 19.97 -12.73 25.20
N ALA A 43 21.03 -11.93 25.14
CA ALA A 43 21.07 -10.65 25.84
C ALA A 43 19.93 -9.74 25.35
N GLU A 44 19.36 -8.93 26.25
CA GLU A 44 18.16 -8.13 25.96
C GLU A 44 18.33 -7.22 24.73
N ASP A 45 19.51 -6.61 24.56
CA ASP A 45 19.78 -5.72 23.43
C ASP A 45 19.76 -6.48 22.08
N VAL A 46 20.30 -7.70 22.05
CA VAL A 46 20.25 -8.60 20.90
C VAL A 46 18.81 -9.09 20.67
N PHE A 47 18.09 -9.41 21.74
CA PHE A 47 16.71 -9.87 21.68
C PHE A 47 15.79 -8.80 21.06
N ARG A 48 15.92 -7.54 21.51
CA ARG A 48 15.18 -6.38 20.96
C ARG A 48 15.49 -6.12 19.49
N LYS A 49 16.76 -6.23 19.07
CA LYS A 49 17.17 -6.07 17.67
C LYS A 49 16.65 -7.20 16.77
N SER A 50 16.55 -8.41 17.30
CA SER A 50 16.13 -9.59 16.55
C SER A 50 14.62 -9.66 16.32
N PHE A 51 13.82 -9.11 17.25
CA PHE A 51 12.37 -9.25 17.22
C PHE A 51 11.68 -7.87 17.27
N PRO A 52 11.18 -7.36 16.13
CA PRO A 52 10.64 -6.01 16.05
C PRO A 52 9.47 -5.72 17.00
N THR A 53 8.69 -6.73 17.38
CA THR A 53 7.60 -6.60 18.35
C THR A 53 8.09 -6.48 19.79
N VAL A 54 9.35 -6.81 20.10
CA VAL A 54 9.93 -6.64 21.43
C VAL A 54 10.38 -5.19 21.66
N ALA A 55 10.60 -4.42 20.59
CA ALA A 55 11.10 -3.04 20.68
C ALA A 55 10.26 -2.14 21.62
N ALA A 56 8.95 -2.39 21.72
CA ALA A 56 8.03 -1.63 22.59
C ALA A 56 7.48 -2.43 23.79
N ALA A 57 8.14 -3.55 24.14
CA ALA A 57 7.75 -4.44 25.22
C ALA A 57 8.63 -4.29 26.46
N THR A 58 8.07 -4.59 27.63
CA THR A 58 8.89 -5.03 28.77
C THR A 58 9.43 -6.42 28.47
N VAL A 59 10.76 -6.60 28.55
CA VAL A 59 11.36 -7.94 28.42
C VAL A 59 11.34 -8.59 29.79
N LEU A 60 10.82 -9.81 29.87
CA LEU A 60 10.85 -10.61 31.09
C LEU A 60 11.96 -11.64 30.96
N GLU A 61 12.99 -11.45 31.77
CA GLU A 61 14.07 -12.42 31.98
C GLU A 61 13.60 -13.57 32.89
N PRO A 62 14.30 -14.72 32.92
CA PRO A 62 13.91 -15.88 33.73
C PRO A 62 13.73 -15.61 35.22
N ASP A 63 14.38 -14.57 35.76
CA ASP A 63 14.27 -14.14 37.15
C ASP A 63 13.02 -13.26 37.43
N ALA A 64 12.24 -12.95 36.40
CA ALA A 64 11.04 -12.10 36.45
C ALA A 64 11.29 -10.68 36.99
N SER A 65 12.53 -10.18 36.94
CA SER A 65 12.92 -8.86 37.45
C SER A 65 12.15 -7.69 36.83
N GLY A 66 11.64 -7.84 35.60
CA GLY A 66 10.83 -6.83 34.90
C GLY A 66 9.36 -6.73 35.35
N VAL A 67 8.83 -7.71 36.09
CA VAL A 67 7.40 -7.76 36.46
C VAL A 67 6.96 -6.59 37.35
N PRO A 68 7.72 -6.17 38.39
CA PRO A 68 7.32 -5.04 39.23
C PRO A 68 7.16 -3.73 38.45
N ALA A 69 8.06 -3.43 37.51
CA ALA A 69 7.99 -2.24 36.67
C ALA A 69 6.79 -2.29 35.72
N LEU A 70 6.54 -3.45 35.09
CA LEU A 70 5.37 -3.68 34.23
C LEU A 70 4.05 -3.42 34.99
N LEU A 71 3.90 -4.00 36.19
CA LEU A 71 2.70 -3.80 37.00
C LEU A 71 2.57 -2.35 37.50
N ALA A 72 3.69 -1.67 37.74
CA ALA A 72 3.68 -0.26 38.10
C ALA A 72 3.17 0.60 36.94
N ALA A 73 3.61 0.36 35.70
CA ALA A 73 3.12 1.07 34.51
C ALA A 73 1.62 0.86 34.27
N VAL A 74 1.11 -0.35 34.52
CA VAL A 74 -0.33 -0.67 34.39
C VAL A 74 -1.16 0.06 35.45
N ARG A 75 -0.68 0.12 36.71
CA ARG A 75 -1.38 0.81 37.80
C ARG A 75 -1.25 2.33 37.73
N ARG A 76 -0.20 2.82 37.08
CA ARG A 76 0.18 4.23 36.97
C ARG A 76 0.62 4.50 35.53
N PRO A 77 -0.32 4.74 34.60
CA PRO A 77 -0.03 4.95 33.18
C PRO A 77 0.97 6.06 32.90
N GLU A 78 1.10 7.04 33.80
CA GLU A 78 2.11 8.10 33.73
C GLU A 78 3.55 7.59 33.90
N ARG A 79 3.74 6.35 34.36
CA ARG A 79 5.04 5.67 34.49
C ARG A 79 5.32 4.71 33.33
N ASP A 80 4.44 4.67 32.34
CA ASP A 80 4.59 3.81 31.18
C ASP A 80 5.53 4.47 30.15
N GLU A 81 6.83 4.25 30.36
CA GLU A 81 7.88 4.78 29.50
C GLU A 81 7.80 4.24 28.07
N LEU A 82 7.13 3.09 27.85
CA LEU A 82 7.02 2.42 26.56
C LEU A 82 5.79 2.82 25.74
N ALA A 83 4.95 3.73 26.25
CA ALA A 83 3.70 4.10 25.59
C ALA A 83 3.93 4.72 24.20
N GLN A 84 4.97 5.54 24.05
CA GLN A 84 5.30 6.19 22.77
C GLN A 84 5.86 5.18 21.77
N GLU A 85 6.76 4.29 22.19
CA GLU A 85 7.27 3.22 21.33
C GLU A 85 6.14 2.29 20.89
N ARG A 86 5.18 1.97 21.78
CA ARG A 86 4.01 1.15 21.42
C ARG A 86 3.13 1.85 20.40
N ALA A 87 2.87 3.16 20.56
CA ALA A 87 2.10 3.94 19.60
C ALA A 87 2.80 3.99 18.23
N ALA A 88 4.11 4.24 18.21
CA ALA A 88 4.91 4.24 16.99
C ALA A 88 4.95 2.87 16.31
N LEU A 89 5.08 1.80 17.09
CA LEU A 89 5.06 0.43 16.60
C LEU A 89 3.69 0.05 16.03
N ALA A 90 2.60 0.41 16.73
CA ALA A 90 1.23 0.21 16.26
C ALA A 90 0.98 0.95 14.95
N LEU A 91 1.40 2.22 14.84
CA LEU A 91 1.29 2.99 13.60
C LEU A 91 2.07 2.33 12.45
N ARG A 92 3.29 1.84 12.73
CA ARG A 92 4.13 1.18 11.71
C ARG A 92 3.52 -0.14 11.22
N LEU A 93 2.92 -0.94 12.10
CA LEU A 93 2.42 -2.27 11.76
C LEU A 93 0.96 -2.27 11.28
N LEU A 94 0.10 -1.44 11.88
CA LEU A 94 -1.35 -1.44 11.67
C LEU A 94 -1.81 -0.22 10.84
N GLY A 95 -0.94 0.78 10.69
CA GLY A 95 -1.31 2.07 10.13
C GLY A 95 -2.10 2.93 11.13
N PRO A 96 -2.64 4.08 10.67
CA PRO A 96 -3.43 4.97 11.53
C PRO A 96 -4.69 4.27 12.07
N ALA A 97 -5.05 4.62 13.30
CA ALA A 97 -6.27 4.15 13.94
C ALA A 97 -7.52 4.71 13.25
N GLU A 98 -7.45 5.95 12.79
CA GLU A 98 -8.54 6.66 12.13
C GLU A 98 -8.17 7.11 10.71
N PRO A 99 -9.01 6.84 9.68
CA PRO A 99 -10.20 6.00 9.76
C PRO A 99 -9.83 4.51 10.00
N PRO A 100 -10.75 3.69 10.55
CA PRO A 100 -10.48 2.30 10.86
C PRO A 100 -9.95 1.53 9.65
N SER A 101 -9.10 0.53 9.90
CA SER A 101 -8.48 -0.27 8.82
C SER A 101 -9.50 -0.87 7.85
N ARG A 102 -10.68 -1.28 8.36
CA ARG A 102 -11.80 -1.76 7.54
C ARG A 102 -12.34 -0.71 6.57
N GLU A 103 -12.44 0.55 7.00
CA GLU A 103 -12.90 1.63 6.14
C GLU A 103 -11.86 1.99 5.09
N ARG A 104 -10.59 2.07 5.48
CA ARG A 104 -9.46 2.26 4.55
C ARG A 104 -9.44 1.17 3.49
N PHE A 105 -9.58 -0.08 3.91
CA PHE A 105 -9.63 -1.23 3.00
C PHE A 105 -10.84 -1.16 2.07
N ALA A 106 -12.04 -0.88 2.61
CA ALA A 106 -13.24 -0.74 1.80
C ALA A 106 -13.12 0.41 0.77
N GLY A 107 -12.48 1.52 1.14
CA GLY A 107 -12.14 2.61 0.23
C GLY A 107 -11.23 2.14 -0.90
N ALA A 108 -10.10 1.52 -0.56
CA ALA A 108 -9.15 1.00 -1.54
C ALA A 108 -9.78 0.00 -2.52
N VAL A 109 -10.69 -0.85 -2.05
CA VAL A 109 -11.44 -1.78 -2.92
C VAL A 109 -12.34 -1.02 -3.90
N ARG A 110 -13.05 0.02 -3.45
CA ARG A 110 -13.89 0.84 -4.35
C ARG A 110 -13.04 1.55 -5.40
N ASP A 111 -11.92 2.14 -4.99
CA ASP A 111 -10.99 2.84 -5.89
C ASP A 111 -10.42 1.88 -6.95
N LEU A 112 -10.05 0.66 -6.54
CA LEU A 112 -9.59 -0.39 -7.45
C LEU A 112 -10.68 -0.77 -8.46
N CYS A 113 -11.93 -0.93 -8.02
CA CYS A 113 -13.05 -1.25 -8.91
C CYS A 113 -13.30 -0.12 -9.93
N ALA A 114 -13.22 1.15 -9.51
CA ALA A 114 -13.36 2.30 -10.40
C ALA A 114 -12.27 2.32 -11.47
N ALA A 115 -11.00 2.21 -11.06
CA ALA A 115 -9.86 2.16 -11.97
C ALA A 115 -9.96 0.98 -12.98
N ALA A 116 -10.41 -0.18 -12.51
CA ALA A 116 -10.65 -1.35 -13.37
C ALA A 116 -11.80 -1.13 -14.36
N GLY A 117 -12.82 -0.35 -14.00
CA GLY A 117 -13.89 0.09 -14.89
C GLY A 117 -13.34 0.97 -16.01
N GLU A 118 -12.65 2.05 -15.66
CA GLU A 118 -12.04 2.99 -16.62
C GLU A 118 -11.06 2.31 -17.57
N HIS A 119 -10.26 1.37 -17.07
CA HIS A 119 -9.34 0.60 -17.90
C HIS A 119 -10.08 -0.26 -18.93
N ARG A 120 -11.19 -0.90 -18.54
CA ARG A 120 -12.01 -1.70 -19.46
C ARG A 120 -12.66 -0.83 -20.54
N THR A 121 -13.20 0.34 -20.18
CA THR A 121 -13.78 1.28 -21.15
C THR A 121 -12.73 1.72 -22.17
N ARG A 122 -11.56 2.18 -21.71
CA ARG A 122 -10.46 2.59 -22.60
C ARG A 122 -10.00 1.46 -23.52
N ARG A 123 -9.99 0.22 -23.05
CA ARG A 123 -9.63 -0.94 -23.87
C ARG A 123 -10.69 -1.24 -24.91
N ALA A 124 -11.98 -1.14 -24.56
CA ALA A 124 -13.08 -1.33 -25.49
C ALA A 124 -13.09 -0.25 -26.59
N GLU A 125 -12.85 1.01 -26.22
CA GLU A 125 -12.74 2.13 -27.18
C GLU A 125 -11.60 1.93 -28.17
N ARG A 126 -10.42 1.50 -27.69
CA ARG A 126 -9.29 1.18 -28.58
C ARG A 126 -9.63 0.04 -29.54
N LEU A 127 -10.20 -1.05 -29.03
CA LEU A 127 -10.60 -2.17 -29.88
C LEU A 127 -11.64 -1.75 -30.93
N ALA A 128 -12.62 -0.92 -30.55
CA ALA A 128 -13.61 -0.39 -31.48
C ALA A 128 -12.98 0.52 -32.54
N ALA A 129 -12.01 1.34 -32.16
CA ALA A 129 -11.26 2.19 -33.10
C ALA A 129 -10.43 1.34 -34.08
N ASP A 130 -9.74 0.31 -33.60
CA ASP A 130 -8.95 -0.61 -34.42
C ASP A 130 -9.85 -1.34 -35.44
N LEU A 131 -11.00 -1.89 -35.00
CA LEU A 131 -11.97 -2.50 -35.92
C LEU A 131 -12.53 -1.50 -36.95
N SER A 132 -12.77 -0.26 -36.54
CA SER A 132 -13.28 0.78 -37.44
C SER A 132 -12.25 1.18 -38.48
N ALA A 133 -10.96 1.21 -38.11
CA ALA A 133 -9.86 1.47 -39.03
C ALA A 133 -9.66 0.33 -40.04
N ASP A 134 -9.79 -0.93 -39.61
CA ASP A 134 -9.68 -2.11 -40.48
C ASP A 134 -10.82 -2.17 -41.52
N LEU A 135 -12.01 -1.64 -41.20
CA LEU A 135 -13.16 -1.57 -42.10
C LEU A 135 -13.18 -0.32 -43.00
N ALA A 136 -12.30 0.65 -42.76
CA ALA A 136 -12.19 1.84 -43.59
C ALA A 136 -11.55 1.47 -44.95
N VAL A 137 -12.38 1.13 -45.94
CA VAL A 137 -11.94 0.93 -47.33
C VAL A 137 -11.31 2.23 -47.84
N PRO A 138 -10.09 2.20 -48.39
CA PRO A 138 -9.49 3.40 -48.98
C PRO A 138 -10.39 3.91 -50.10
N GLY A 139 -10.86 5.15 -49.99
CA GLY A 139 -11.70 5.78 -51.00
C GLY A 139 -11.02 5.82 -52.37
N PRO A 140 -11.80 5.90 -53.47
CA PRO A 140 -11.23 5.88 -54.82
C PRO A 140 -10.23 7.02 -54.98
N ARG A 141 -9.01 6.66 -55.41
CA ARG A 141 -7.94 7.63 -55.69
C ARG A 141 -8.40 8.50 -56.87
N LEU A 142 -8.75 9.76 -56.60
CA LEU A 142 -9.06 10.72 -57.66
C LEU A 142 -7.75 11.07 -58.38
N GLU A 143 -7.53 10.44 -59.53
CA GLU A 143 -6.51 10.84 -60.49
C GLU A 143 -6.82 12.27 -60.97
N THR A 144 -6.07 13.26 -60.46
CA THR A 144 -6.12 14.62 -60.97
C THR A 144 -5.55 14.61 -62.39
N GLY A 145 -6.43 14.84 -63.37
CA GLY A 145 -6.11 14.78 -64.79
C GLY A 145 -4.92 15.64 -65.20
N THR A 146 -4.05 15.05 -66.01
CA THR A 146 -2.94 15.67 -66.72
C THR A 146 -3.42 16.82 -67.60
N THR A 147 -2.90 18.02 -67.34
CA THR A 147 -3.07 19.21 -68.19
C THR A 147 -2.44 18.96 -69.57
N PRO A 148 -3.12 19.22 -70.71
CA PRO A 148 -2.51 19.03 -72.01
C PRO A 148 -1.53 20.17 -72.32
N LEU A 149 -0.35 19.79 -72.81
CA LEU A 149 0.73 20.67 -73.23
C LEU A 149 0.32 21.41 -74.52
N ALA A 150 0.32 22.75 -74.48
CA ALA A 150 0.04 23.58 -75.65
C ALA A 150 1.15 23.43 -76.71
N THR A 151 0.73 23.17 -77.94
CA THR A 151 1.56 23.05 -79.15
C THR A 151 2.21 24.38 -79.52
N GLY A 152 3.52 24.32 -79.84
CA GLY A 152 4.36 25.48 -80.13
C GLY A 152 4.02 26.23 -81.42
N GLY A 153 4.13 27.55 -81.35
CA GLY A 153 4.31 28.45 -82.49
C GLY A 153 5.80 28.77 -82.67
N VAL A 154 6.31 28.51 -83.86
CA VAL A 154 7.66 28.87 -84.30
C VAL A 154 7.61 30.24 -84.96
N GLU A 155 8.34 31.23 -84.45
CA GLU A 155 8.76 32.37 -85.26
C GLU A 155 10.21 32.76 -84.94
N ARG A 156 10.94 33.05 -86.01
CA ARG A 156 12.41 33.07 -86.12
C ARG A 156 13.03 34.46 -85.89
N ALA A 157 14.35 34.40 -85.69
CA ALA A 157 15.41 35.41 -85.86
C ALA A 157 15.89 36.00 -84.52
N GLY A 158 17.17 36.02 -84.17
CA GLY A 158 18.39 35.75 -84.91
C GLY A 158 19.49 36.66 -84.38
N HIS A 159 20.37 36.10 -83.52
CA HIS A 159 21.76 36.52 -83.19
C HIS A 159 21.99 37.88 -82.47
N PRO A 160 23.15 38.11 -81.80
CA PRO A 160 24.10 37.18 -81.17
C PRO A 160 24.73 37.68 -79.83
N VAL A 161 25.71 36.92 -79.30
CA VAL A 161 26.83 37.25 -78.35
C VAL A 161 26.65 38.53 -77.51
N ASP A 162 26.58 38.51 -76.19
CA ASP A 162 27.39 37.85 -75.14
C ASP A 162 26.52 37.67 -73.88
#